data_AF-A0A518CMQ9-F1
#
_entry.id   AF-A0A518CMQ9-F1
#
_cell.length_a   1.000
_cell.length_b   1.000
_cell.length_c   1.000
_cell.angle_alpha   90.00
_cell.angle_beta   90.00
_cell.angle_gamma   90.00
#
_symmetry.space_group_name_H-M   'P 1'
#
loop_
_entity.id
_entity.type
_entity.pdbx_description
1 polymer ?
#
loop_
_entity_poly.entity_id
_entity_poly.type
_entity_poly.pdbx_seq_one_letter_code
_entity_poly.pdbx_strand_id
1 'polypeptide(L)'
;MRFPCPACGYLVFDEPPGSYDICGVCGWEDDPVQLRHPCMGGGANKPSLWEWQQAVLPTLSTETASEPDLQRCSDWRPLEEKDCHDIDDTPRSSREYFESAGGDSPAYYWRRT
;
A
#
# COMPACT_ATOMS: atom_id res chain seq x y z
N MET A 1 -3.90 -17.87 -3.63
CA MET A 1 -4.84 -16.85 -3.08
C MET A 1 -4.28 -15.51 -3.51
N ARG A 2 -5.10 -14.54 -3.94
CA ARG A 2 -4.58 -13.23 -4.33
C ARG A 2 -4.64 -12.26 -3.18
N PHE A 3 -3.67 -11.36 -3.10
CA PHE A 3 -3.57 -10.33 -2.07
C PHE A 3 -3.87 -8.94 -2.65
N PRO A 4 -4.57 -8.09 -1.90
CA PRO A 4 -4.92 -6.76 -2.38
C PRO A 4 -3.71 -5.83 -2.40
N CYS A 5 -3.61 -5.03 -3.46
CA CYS A 5 -2.75 -3.86 -3.47
C CYS A 5 -3.23 -2.86 -2.40
N PRO A 6 -2.37 -2.39 -1.50
CA PRO A 6 -2.78 -1.46 -0.46
C PRO A 6 -3.19 -0.09 -1.01
N ALA A 7 -2.70 0.29 -2.20
CA ALA A 7 -3.03 1.57 -2.81
C ALA A 7 -4.41 1.58 -3.49
N CYS A 8 -4.78 0.53 -4.23
CA CYS A 8 -6.01 0.56 -5.04
C CYS A 8 -7.05 -0.51 -4.67
N GLY A 9 -6.69 -1.46 -3.81
CA GLY A 9 -7.56 -2.51 -3.30
C GLY A 9 -7.78 -3.70 -4.22
N TYR A 10 -7.29 -3.66 -5.47
CA TYR A 10 -7.41 -4.77 -6.40
C TYR A 10 -6.56 -5.97 -5.98
N LEU A 11 -7.11 -7.17 -6.13
CA LEU A 11 -6.45 -8.45 -5.84
C LEU A 11 -5.48 -8.80 -6.98
N VAL A 12 -4.23 -8.35 -6.85
CA VAL A 12 -3.22 -8.41 -7.93
C VAL A 12 -1.93 -9.14 -7.54
N PHE A 13 -1.65 -9.31 -6.25
CA PHE A 13 -0.40 -9.93 -5.80
C PHE A 13 -0.60 -11.41 -5.52
N ASP A 14 0.40 -12.22 -5.84
CA ASP A 14 0.41 -13.66 -5.57
C ASP A 14 1.01 -14.00 -4.20
N GLU A 15 1.80 -13.07 -3.63
CA GLU A 15 2.45 -13.18 -2.32
C GLU A 15 1.80 -12.27 -1.27
N PRO A 16 1.96 -12.58 0.04
CA PRO A 16 1.49 -11.73 1.14
C PRO A 16 2.08 -10.30 1.12
N PRO A 17 1.50 -9.37 1.90
CA PRO A 17 1.94 -7.97 1.91
C PRO A 17 3.42 -7.83 2.25
N GLY A 18 4.09 -6.93 1.53
CA GLY A 18 5.52 -6.73 1.64
C GLY A 18 6.33 -7.53 0.62
N SER A 19 5.70 -7.94 -0.49
CA SER A 19 6.31 -8.75 -1.54
C SER A 19 7.27 -7.96 -2.45
N TYR A 20 7.19 -6.62 -2.43
CA TYR A 20 7.82 -5.72 -3.41
C TYR A 20 7.35 -5.92 -4.86
N ASP A 21 6.23 -6.64 -5.07
CA ASP A 21 5.62 -6.73 -6.40
C ASP A 21 5.00 -5.40 -6.81
N ILE A 22 5.06 -5.09 -8.11
CA ILE A 22 4.46 -3.88 -8.67
C ILE A 22 3.02 -4.16 -9.09
N CYS A 23 2.08 -3.36 -8.56
CA CYS A 23 0.67 -3.46 -8.91
C CYS A 23 0.45 -3.13 -10.39
N GLY A 24 0.01 -4.11 -11.18
CA GLY A 24 -0.32 -3.91 -12.60
C GLY A 24 -1.51 -2.98 -12.87
N VAL A 25 -2.24 -2.54 -11.83
CA VAL A 25 -3.39 -1.63 -11.95
C VAL A 25 -3.03 -0.19 -11.65
N CYS A 26 -2.33 0.06 -10.55
CA CYS A 26 -2.02 1.42 -10.10
C CYS A 26 -0.53 1.74 -10.01
N GLY A 27 0.36 0.79 -10.34
CA GLY A 27 1.81 1.01 -10.35
C GLY A 27 2.49 1.10 -8.98
N TRP A 28 1.76 0.86 -7.88
CA TRP A 28 2.34 0.84 -6.53
C TRP A 28 3.21 -0.41 -6.30
N GLU A 29 4.43 -0.25 -5.79
CA GLU A 29 5.29 -1.35 -5.34
C GLU A 29 4.95 -1.75 -3.90
N ASP A 30 4.73 -3.05 -3.65
CA ASP A 30 4.24 -3.59 -2.37
C ASP A 30 5.28 -3.55 -1.24
N ASP A 31 5.58 -2.34 -0.78
CA ASP A 31 6.57 -2.04 0.26
C ASP A 31 5.98 -2.25 1.68
N PRO A 32 6.53 -3.17 2.49
CA PRO A 32 6.05 -3.42 3.86
C PRO A 32 6.28 -2.23 4.79
N VAL A 33 7.35 -1.44 4.58
CA VAL A 33 7.64 -0.28 5.43
C VAL A 33 6.64 0.82 5.16
N GLN A 34 6.34 1.11 3.88
CA GLN A 34 5.33 2.10 3.53
C GLN A 34 3.90 1.62 3.82
N LEU A 35 3.64 0.32 3.86
CA LEU A 35 2.37 -0.22 4.38
C LEU A 35 2.25 -0.06 5.90
N ARG A 36 3.36 -0.18 6.63
CA ARG A 36 3.41 0.07 8.09
C ARG A 36 3.22 1.56 8.40
N HIS A 37 3.90 2.42 7.64
CA HIS A 37 3.91 3.88 7.77
C HIS A 37 3.33 4.55 6.51
N PRO A 38 2.00 4.59 6.35
CA PRO A 38 1.34 4.98 5.09
C PRO A 38 1.59 6.43 4.65
N CYS A 39 2.01 7.31 5.56
CA CYS A 39 2.39 8.69 5.25
C CYS A 39 3.91 8.88 5.03
N MET A 40 4.71 7.82 5.06
CA MET A 40 6.14 7.88 4.74
C MET A 40 6.37 7.73 3.23
N GLY A 41 6.99 8.73 2.62
CA GLY A 41 7.57 8.64 1.27
C GLY A 41 9.06 8.33 1.29
N GLY A 42 9.64 8.07 0.11
CA GLY A 42 11.08 7.86 -0.05
C GLY A 42 11.58 6.45 0.30
N GLY A 43 10.68 5.47 0.37
CA GLY A 43 11.00 4.04 0.44
C GLY A 43 11.20 3.45 -0.95
N ALA A 44 10.66 2.24 -1.20
CA ALA A 44 10.61 1.69 -2.56
C ALA A 44 9.82 2.61 -3.50
N ASN A 45 8.74 3.21 -2.99
CA ASN A 45 7.99 4.24 -3.69
C ASN A 45 8.43 5.63 -3.25
N LYS A 46 8.63 6.52 -4.24
CA LYS A 46 8.93 7.94 -4.00
C LYS A 46 7.82 8.66 -3.23
N PRO A 47 6.54 8.63 -3.65
CA PRO A 47 5.45 9.16 -2.83
C PRO A 47 5.15 8.22 -1.65
N SER A 48 4.51 8.75 -0.62
CA SER A 48 3.87 7.93 0.41
C SER A 48 2.65 7.17 -0.15
N LEU A 49 2.22 6.13 0.56
CA LEU A 49 1.02 5.38 0.19
C LEU A 49 -0.22 6.30 0.21
N TRP A 50 -0.32 7.19 1.20
CA TRP A 50 -1.35 8.22 1.31
C TRP A 50 -1.41 9.14 0.08
N GLU A 51 -0.26 9.70 -0.31
CA GLU A 51 -0.17 10.58 -1.48
C GLU A 51 -0.50 9.83 -2.77
N TRP A 52 -0.04 8.59 -2.89
CA TRP A 52 -0.30 7.78 -4.07
C TRP A 52 -1.79 7.45 -4.23
N GLN A 53 -2.48 7.08 -3.14
CA GLN A 53 -3.92 6.85 -3.18
C GLN A 53 -4.70 8.07 -3.67
N GLN A 54 -4.38 9.26 -3.16
CA GLN A 54 -5.04 10.48 -3.59
C GLN A 54 -4.81 10.78 -5.08
N ALA A 55 -3.64 10.43 -5.62
CA ALA A 55 -3.33 10.62 -7.02
C ALA A 55 -4.04 9.62 -7.95
N VAL A 56 -4.08 8.33 -7.58
CA VAL A 56 -4.53 7.26 -8.49
C VAL A 56 -6.00 6.88 -8.37
N LEU A 57 -6.61 7.01 -7.18
CA LEU A 57 -8.00 6.57 -7.00
C LEU A 57 -9.02 7.35 -7.88
N PRO A 58 -8.87 8.67 -8.11
CA PRO A 58 -9.74 9.40 -9.02
C PRO A 58 -9.64 8.91 -10.48
N THR A 59 -8.46 8.49 -10.94
CA THR A 59 -8.24 8.07 -12.33
C THR A 59 -8.73 6.64 -12.58
N LEU A 60 -8.49 5.73 -11.64
CA LEU A 60 -8.91 4.33 -11.72
C LEU A 60 -10.43 4.16 -11.78
N SER A 61 -11.19 5.08 -11.19
CA SER A 61 -12.66 5.07 -11.26
C SER A 61 -13.17 5.24 -12.70
N THR A 62 -12.33 5.74 -13.62
CA THR A 62 -12.69 5.98 -15.02
C THR A 62 -12.13 4.91 -15.97
N GLU A 63 -10.96 4.35 -15.67
CA GLU A 63 -10.24 3.45 -16.60
C GLU A 63 -10.44 1.96 -16.32
N THR A 64 -10.58 1.55 -15.05
CA THR A 64 -10.61 0.13 -14.67
C THR A 64 -11.97 -0.55 -14.89
N ALA A 65 -12.98 0.18 -15.38
CA ALA A 65 -14.27 -0.39 -15.78
C ALA A 65 -14.17 -1.34 -16.99
N SER A 66 -13.01 -1.43 -17.63
CA SER A 66 -12.79 -2.15 -18.89
C SER A 66 -12.30 -3.59 -18.73
N GLU A 67 -11.78 -3.98 -17.54
CA GLU A 67 -11.21 -5.32 -17.30
C GLU A 67 -12.11 -6.14 -16.36
N PRO A 68 -12.92 -7.08 -16.88
CA PRO A 68 -13.98 -7.75 -16.12
C PRO A 68 -13.47 -8.67 -14.99
N ASP A 69 -12.19 -9.04 -15.00
CA ASP A 69 -11.61 -9.98 -14.02
C ASP A 69 -10.90 -9.29 -12.85
N LEU A 70 -10.84 -7.96 -12.82
CA LEU A 70 -10.21 -7.22 -11.73
C LEU A 70 -11.17 -7.01 -10.56
N GLN A 71 -11.03 -7.84 -9.53
CA GLN A 71 -11.80 -7.74 -8.29
C GLN A 71 -11.04 -6.94 -7.21
N ARG A 72 -11.73 -6.01 -6.54
CA ARG A 72 -11.24 -5.39 -5.29
C ARG A 72 -11.56 -6.25 -4.08
N CYS A 73 -10.68 -6.22 -3.08
CA CYS A 73 -10.95 -6.81 -1.77
C CYS A 73 -12.17 -6.15 -1.13
N SER A 74 -13.09 -6.96 -0.60
CA SER A 74 -14.36 -6.50 -0.01
C SER A 74 -14.18 -5.55 1.16
N ASP A 75 -13.12 -5.73 1.93
CA ASP A 75 -12.87 -4.98 3.16
C ASP A 75 -11.96 -3.77 2.90
N TRP A 76 -11.43 -3.65 1.68
CA TRP A 76 -10.51 -2.57 1.36
C TRP A 76 -11.25 -1.23 1.36
N ARG A 77 -10.62 -0.25 2.02
CA ARG A 77 -11.01 1.15 1.97
C ARG A 77 -9.78 2.01 1.69
N PRO A 78 -9.93 3.21 1.12
CA PRO A 78 -8.87 4.21 1.13
C PRO A 78 -8.40 4.51 2.55
N LEU A 79 -7.16 4.98 2.66
CA LEU A 79 -6.64 5.55 3.89
C LEU A 79 -7.49 6.75 4.30
N GLU A 80 -7.64 6.91 5.60
CA GLU A 80 -8.17 8.10 6.26
C GLU A 80 -7.05 8.82 7.00
N GLU A 81 -7.24 10.10 7.33
CA GLU A 81 -6.21 10.90 8.01
C GLU A 81 -5.70 10.23 9.30
N LYS A 82 -6.60 9.56 10.03
CA LYS A 82 -6.26 8.81 11.23
C LYS A 82 -5.25 7.69 10.97
N ASP A 83 -5.30 7.02 9.82
CA ASP A 83 -4.40 5.88 9.54
C ASP A 83 -2.93 6.31 9.37
N CYS A 84 -2.71 7.61 9.17
CA CYS A 84 -1.39 8.21 9.22
C CYS A 84 -0.99 8.49 10.69
N HIS A 85 -0.76 7.42 11.44
CA HIS A 85 -0.31 7.49 12.83
C HIS A 85 1.21 7.70 12.97
N ASP A 86 1.56 8.41 14.05
CA ASP A 86 2.83 8.58 14.75
C ASP A 86 4.14 8.60 13.94
N ILE A 87 4.58 9.83 13.66
CA ILE A 87 5.88 10.21 13.08
C ILE A 87 7.05 9.68 13.93
N ASP A 88 6.82 9.33 15.20
CA ASP A 88 7.87 8.91 16.13
C ASP A 88 8.49 7.55 15.80
N ASP A 89 7.70 6.61 15.27
CA ASP A 89 8.20 5.29 14.86
C ASP A 89 8.52 5.21 13.36
N THR A 90 8.37 6.32 12.62
CA THR A 90 8.68 6.34 11.18
C THR A 90 10.18 6.35 10.97
N PRO A 91 10.76 5.40 10.21
CA PRO A 91 12.17 5.41 9.85
C PRO A 91 12.64 6.74 9.27
N ARG A 92 13.74 7.29 9.80
CA ARG A 92 14.35 8.57 9.37
C ARG A 92 15.71 8.38 8.71
N SER A 93 16.19 7.14 8.67
CA SER A 93 17.44 6.73 8.06
C SER A 93 17.29 5.44 7.27
N SER A 94 18.19 5.19 6.32
CA SER A 94 18.22 3.94 5.57
C SER A 94 18.36 2.72 6.49
N ARG A 95 19.12 2.84 7.59
CA ARG A 95 19.30 1.77 8.56
C ARG A 95 17.97 1.36 9.20
N GLU A 96 17.22 2.33 9.72
CA GLU A 96 15.92 2.09 10.36
C GLU A 96 14.91 1.53 9.34
N TYR A 97 14.97 1.98 8.09
CA TYR A 97 14.16 1.43 7.01
C TYR A 97 14.48 -0.06 6.78
N PHE A 98 15.77 -0.41 6.67
CA PHE A 98 16.18 -1.82 6.51
C PHE A 98 15.81 -2.69 7.72
N GLU A 99 15.90 -2.16 8.94
CA GLU A 99 15.48 -2.85 10.16
C GLU A 99 13.95 -3.08 10.16
N SER A 100 13.15 -2.08 9.73
CA SER A 100 11.69 -2.19 9.59
C SER A 100 11.27 -3.18 8.51
N ALA A 101 11.99 -3.20 7.38
CA ALA A 101 11.75 -4.11 6.27
C ALA A 101 12.04 -5.58 6.63
N GLY A 102 12.97 -5.84 7.55
CA GLY A 102 13.33 -7.19 8.00
C GLY A 102 12.37 -7.82 9.03
N GLY A 103 11.33 -7.10 9.45
CA GLY A 103 10.33 -7.60 10.40
C GLY A 103 9.22 -8.44 9.76
N ASP A 104 8.22 -8.83 10.58
CA ASP A 104 7.03 -9.52 10.07
C ASP A 104 6.24 -8.65 9.09
N SER A 105 5.62 -9.30 8.08
CA SER A 105 4.71 -8.65 7.15
C SER A 105 3.64 -7.83 7.88
N PRO A 106 3.49 -6.54 7.56
CA PRO A 106 2.54 -5.68 8.25
C PRO A 106 1.09 -6.09 7.94
N ALA A 107 0.22 -5.95 8.94
CA ALA A 107 -1.21 -6.00 8.69
C ALA A 107 -1.66 -4.76 7.89
N TYR A 108 -2.57 -4.99 6.95
CA TYR A 108 -3.24 -3.93 6.21
C TYR A 108 -3.90 -2.90 7.15
N TYR A 109 -3.77 -1.61 6.83
CA TYR A 109 -4.28 -0.52 7.68
C TYR A 109 -5.79 -0.60 7.91
N TRP A 110 -6.56 -1.13 6.97
CA TRP A 110 -8.01 -1.31 7.09
C TRP A 110 -8.43 -2.56 7.90
N ARG A 111 -7.46 -3.37 8.36
CA ARG A 111 -7.68 -4.58 9.17
C ARG A 111 -7.06 -4.47 10.56
N ARG A 112 -6.50 -3.31 10.92
CA ARG A 112 -6.03 -3.04 12.28
C ARG A 112 -7.27 -2.82 13.16
N THR A 113 -7.47 -3.70 14.14
CA THR A 113 -8.55 -3.62 15.15
C THR A 113 -8.18 -2.67 16.28
#